data_AF-A0A3B9BN58-F1
#
_entry.id   AF-A0A3B9BN58-F1
#
_cell.length_a   1.000
_cell.length_b   1.000
_cell.length_c   1.000
_cell.angle_alpha   90.00
_cell.angle_beta   90.00
_cell.angle_gamma   90.00
#
_symmetry.space_group_name_H-M   'P 1'
#
loop_
_entity.id
_entity.type
_entity.pdbx_description
1 polymer ?
#
loop_
_entity_poly.entity_id
_entity_poly.type
_entity_poly.pdbx_seq_one_letter_code
_entity_poly.pdbx_strand_id
1 'polypeptide(L)' 'MAAGRRVLTTAAQALQSMAQSLDGEFTRAVDILCAVHGRVIVSGMGKSGHIARKLAATLASTGTP' A
#
# COMPACT_ATOMS: atom_id res chain seq x y z
N MET A 1 0.58 28.76 3.52
CA MET A 1 1.25 28.27 2.29
C MET A 1 2.52 27.47 2.54
N ALA A 2 3.48 27.95 3.35
CA ALA A 2 4.76 27.23 3.56
C ALA A 2 4.60 25.83 4.19
N ALA A 3 3.70 25.65 5.16
CA ALA A 3 3.49 24.36 5.82
C ALA A 3 2.92 23.28 4.87
N GLY A 4 1.90 23.61 4.08
CA GLY A 4 1.34 22.69 3.09
C GLY A 4 2.36 22.26 2.03
N ARG A 5 3.17 23.21 1.53
CA ARG A 5 4.28 22.89 0.62
C ARG A 5 5.26 21.90 1.24
N ARG A 6 5.67 22.11 2.50
CA ARG A 6 6.57 21.19 3.20
C ARG A 6 5.99 19.78 3.30
N VAL A 7 4.73 19.64 3.71
CA VAL A 7 4.06 18.32 3.83
C VAL A 7 4.06 17.58 2.50
N LEU A 8 3.69 18.27 1.42
CA LEU A 8 3.66 17.66 0.08
C LEU A 8 5.07 17.28 -0.43
N THR A 9 6.08 18.13 -0.19
CA THR A 9 7.47 17.82 -0.53
C THR A 9 7.99 16.60 0.24
N THR A 10 7.71 16.51 1.55
CA THR A 10 8.10 15.36 2.37
C THR A 10 7.42 14.08 1.88
N ALA A 11 6.14 14.13 1.52
CA ALA A 11 5.43 12.97 0.97
C ALA A 11 6.04 12.51 -0.38
N ALA A 12 6.38 13.46 -1.26
CA ALA A 12 7.03 13.15 -2.53
C ALA A 12 8.40 12.48 -2.33
N GLN A 13 9.21 12.96 -1.39
CA GLN A 13 10.49 12.34 -1.04
C GLN A 13 10.32 10.91 -0.51
N ALA A 14 9.32 10.69 0.35
CA ALA A 14 9.02 9.35 0.85
C ALA A 14 8.64 8.37 -0.27
N LEU A 15 7.86 8.83 -1.27
CA LEU A 15 7.54 8.03 -2.45
C LEU A 15 8.78 7.70 -3.29
N GLN A 16 9.71 8.65 -3.45
CA GLN A 16 10.97 8.40 -4.15
C GLN A 16 11.84 7.36 -3.44
N SER A 17 11.96 7.46 -2.11
CA SER A 17 12.68 6.45 -1.32
C SER A 17 12.03 5.08 -1.39
N MET A 18 10.69 5.01 -1.36
CA MET A 18 9.96 3.74 -1.49
C MET A 18 10.15 3.10 -2.86
N ALA A 19 10.22 3.89 -3.93
CA ALA A 19 10.50 3.37 -5.28
C ALA A 19 11.90 2.74 -5.36
N GLN A 20 12.89 3.32 -4.67
CA GLN A 20 14.25 2.79 -4.62
C GLN A 20 14.38 1.52 -3.76
N SER A 21 13.46 1.29 -2.82
CA SER A 21 13.43 0.10 -1.98
C SER A 21 12.65 -1.07 -2.58
N LEU A 22 12.08 -0.92 -3.78
CA LEU A 22 11.40 -2.03 -4.46
C LEU A 22 12.43 -3.03 -4.96
N ASP A 23 12.35 -4.26 -4.45
CA ASP A 23 13.25 -5.35 -4.76
C ASP A 23 12.49 -6.68 -4.97
N GLY A 24 13.22 -7.79 -4.94
CA GLY A 24 12.64 -9.13 -5.14
C GLY A 24 11.63 -9.54 -4.06
N GLU A 25 11.68 -8.98 -2.84
CA GLU A 25 10.69 -9.27 -1.80
C GLU A 25 9.32 -8.68 -2.17
N PHE A 26 9.29 -7.52 -2.83
CA PHE A 26 8.06 -6.93 -3.35
C PHE A 26 7.43 -7.83 -4.41
N THR A 27 8.22 -8.28 -5.39
CA THR A 27 7.74 -9.21 -6.43
C THR A 27 7.20 -10.49 -5.81
N ARG A 28 7.92 -11.08 -4.85
CA ARG A 28 7.47 -12.28 -4.14
C ARG A 28 6.14 -12.06 -3.41
N ALA A 29 5.95 -10.91 -2.77
CA ALA A 29 4.69 -10.58 -2.10
C ALA A 29 3.53 -10.50 -3.11
N VAL A 30 3.75 -9.93 -4.30
CA VAL A 30 2.75 -9.89 -5.38
C VAL A 30 2.42 -11.31 -5.86
N ASP A 31 3.43 -12.15 -6.10
CA ASP A 31 3.21 -13.53 -6.54
C ASP A 31 2.39 -14.33 -5.53
N ILE A 32 2.68 -14.18 -4.22
CA ILE A 32 1.90 -14.79 -3.14
C ILE A 32 0.45 -14.33 -3.19
N LEU A 33 0.20 -13.03 -3.36
CA LEU A 33 -1.16 -12.47 -3.43
C LEU A 33 -1.92 -12.99 -4.66
N CYS A 34 -1.26 -13.09 -5.82
CA CYS A 34 -1.86 -13.62 -7.04
C CYS A 34 -2.20 -15.11 -6.95
N ALA A 35 -1.50 -15.88 -6.11
CA ALA A 35 -1.76 -17.30 -5.88
C ALA A 35 -2.88 -17.58 -4.87
N VAL A 36 -3.48 -16.55 -4.24
CA VAL A 36 -4.56 -16.74 -3.26
C VAL A 36 -5.86 -17.18 -3.97
N HIS A 37 -6.32 -18.39 -3.67
CA HIS A 37 -7.64 -18.90 -4.10
C HIS A 37 -8.78 -18.58 -3.12
N GLY A 38 -8.44 -18.05 -1.94
CA GLY A 38 -9.38 -17.69 -0.88
C GLY A 38 -9.65 -16.19 -0.84
N ARG A 39 -9.61 -15.62 0.36
CA ARG A 39 -9.77 -14.18 0.59
C ARG A 39 -8.49 -13.57 1.13
N VAL A 40 -8.18 -12.35 0.73
CA VAL A 40 -7.10 -11.55 1.31
C VAL A 40 -7.65 -10.69 2.44
N ILE A 41 -7.24 -11.01 3.67
CA ILE A 41 -7.62 -10.25 4.86
C ILE A 41 -6.56 -9.18 5.14
N VAL A 42 -6.96 -7.92 5.12
CA VAL A 42 -6.10 -6.77 5.47
C VAL A 42 -6.57 -6.19 6.80
N SER A 43 -5.67 -6.08 7.78
CA SER A 43 -5.98 -5.55 9.11
C SER A 43 -4.95 -4.51 9.56
N GLY A 44 -5.34 -3.69 10.54
CA GLY A 44 -4.50 -2.65 11.11
C GLY A 44 -5.28 -1.79 12.10
N MET A 45 -4.58 -1.06 12.96
CA MET A 45 -5.18 -0.19 13.98
C MET A 45 -4.90 1.29 13.68
N GLY A 46 -5.80 2.19 14.11
CA GLY A 46 -5.65 3.63 13.92
C GLY A 46 -5.57 4.04 12.44
N LYS A 47 -4.59 4.90 12.09
CA LYS A 47 -4.38 5.37 10.71
C LYS A 47 -4.12 4.20 9.74
N SER A 48 -3.36 3.21 10.18
CA SER A 48 -3.10 1.99 9.39
C SER A 48 -4.37 1.18 9.15
N GLY A 49 -5.33 1.20 10.07
CA GLY A 49 -6.64 0.59 9.86
C GLY A 49 -7.45 1.26 8.74
N HIS A 50 -7.37 2.58 8.61
CA HIS A 50 -7.99 3.29 7.48
C HIS A 50 -7.34 2.93 6.14
N ILE A 51 -6.02 2.83 6.09
CA ILE A 51 -5.29 2.37 4.89
C ILE A 51 -5.63 0.92 4.56
N ALA A 52 -5.66 0.03 5.55
CA ALA A 52 -6.04 -1.38 5.39
C ALA A 52 -7.45 -1.51 4.79
N ARG A 53 -8.43 -0.74 5.30
CA ARG A 53 -9.80 -0.71 4.76
C ARG A 53 -9.83 -0.24 3.31
N LYS A 54 -9.03 0.76 2.95
CA LYS A 54 -8.93 1.22 1.56
C LYS A 54 -8.29 0.18 0.67
N LEU A 55 -7.22 -0.48 1.13
CA LEU A 55 -6.53 -1.53 0.40
C LEU A 55 -7.47 -2.72 0.13
N ALA A 56 -8.19 -3.21 1.15
CA ALA A 56 -9.16 -4.29 1.00
C ALA A 56 -10.24 -3.95 -0.04
N ALA A 57 -10.75 -2.71 -0.03
CA ALA A 57 -11.71 -2.27 -1.05
C ALA A 57 -11.10 -2.23 -2.46
N THR A 58 -9.85 -1.79 -2.59
CA THR A 58 -9.14 -1.79 -3.87
C THR A 58 -8.94 -3.22 -4.38
N LEU A 59 -8.40 -4.13 -3.55
CA LEU A 59 -8.17 -5.53 -3.91
C LEU A 59 -9.46 -6.22 -4.36
N ALA A 60 -10.55 -6.05 -3.60
CA ALA A 60 -11.84 -6.60 -3.96
C ALA A 60 -12.35 -6.07 -5.32
N SER A 61 -12.12 -4.78 -5.61
CA SER A 61 -12.51 -4.17 -6.90
C SER A 61 -11.64 -4.60 -8.08
N THR A 62 -10.45 -5.12 -7.84
CA THR A 62 -9.52 -5.63 -8.86
C THR A 62 -9.54 -7.15 -9.00
N GLY A 63 -10.54 -7.82 -8.43
CA GLY A 63 -10.71 -9.28 -8.56
C GLY A 63 -9.94 -10.12 -7.54
N THR A 64 -9.43 -9.49 -6.46
CA THR A 64 -8.77 -10.18 -5.34
C THR A 64 -9.62 -10.00 -4.07
N PRO A 65 -10.64 -10.87 -3.87
CA PRO A 65 -11.63 -10.73 -2.77
C PRO A 65 -11.11 -11.10 -1.38
#